data_AF-A0A834Y0I2-F1
#
_entry.id   AF-A0A834Y0I2-F1
#
_cell.length_a   1.000
_cell.length_b   1.000
_cell.length_c   1.000
_cell.angle_alpha   90.00
_cell.angle_beta   90.00
_cell.angle_gamma   90.00
#
_symmetry.space_group_name_H-M   'P 1'
#
loop_
_entity.id
_entity.type
_entity.pdbx_description
1 polymer ?
#
loop_
_entity_poly.entity_id
_entity_poly.type
_entity_poly.pdbx_seq_one_letter_code
_entity_poly.pdbx_strand_id
1 'polypeptide(L)'
;MNIDKIAIKINCFINKYLKSSNKVTAVDEEKKKEQNISVLISNPRIKLISELHGNNCTVKRPNNWLSIIYFEQYRRLDEFISNECKIIVNNSCEPSNLKKFCIGSVKNKCQIQQFKVGRKYIGNGIQLHFDGYDVKVSNLSKTNIFVHPFGLNLYHNKSHKKIYRVPPRSSLLIYSDLCFQQLLSQYLKNGHEDPRILENTCKIRISFTLGWGEGHLYNDITTLPCWLELKLHSPIEILNTVLGPSTTRPSPVIFR
;
A
#
# COMPACT_ATOMS: atom_id res chain seq x y z
N MET A 1 3.07 -10.05 28.66
CA MET A 1 4.50 -9.82 28.33
C MET A 1 4.81 -8.38 28.69
N ASN A 2 5.67 -8.16 29.70
CA ASN A 2 5.69 -6.94 30.51
C ASN A 2 6.14 -5.69 29.71
N ILE A 3 5.32 -4.63 29.70
CA ILE A 3 5.53 -3.36 28.97
C ILE A 3 6.88 -2.73 29.34
N ASP A 4 7.31 -2.91 30.59
CA ASP A 4 8.61 -2.45 31.10
C ASP A 4 9.80 -3.10 30.39
N LYS A 5 9.69 -4.37 29.98
CA LYS A 5 10.78 -5.06 29.26
C LYS A 5 10.95 -4.54 27.82
N ILE A 6 9.90 -3.95 27.24
CA ILE A 6 9.94 -3.35 25.90
C ILE A 6 10.49 -1.92 26.00
N ALA A 7 10.05 -1.14 26.98
CA ALA A 7 10.58 0.20 27.27
C ALA A 7 12.08 0.16 27.59
N ILE A 8 12.54 -0.84 28.36
CA ILE A 8 13.96 -1.05 28.65
C ILE A 8 14.76 -1.39 27.39
N LYS A 9 14.21 -2.20 26.47
CA LYS A 9 14.87 -2.52 25.18
C LYS A 9 14.95 -1.30 24.26
N ILE A 10 13.93 -0.45 24.25
CA ILE A 10 13.90 0.81 23.49
C ILE A 10 14.92 1.80 24.06
N ASN A 11 14.98 1.97 25.38
CA ASN A 11 15.99 2.81 26.03
C ASN A 11 17.42 2.29 25.82
N CYS A 12 17.62 0.97 25.84
CA CYS A 12 18.91 0.37 25.48
C CYS A 12 19.30 0.65 24.02
N PHE A 13 18.34 0.65 23.09
CA PHE A 13 18.61 0.91 21.67
C PHE A 13 18.94 2.39 21.40
N ILE A 14 18.20 3.31 22.02
CA ILE A 14 18.45 4.76 21.97
C ILE A 14 19.81 5.11 22.61
N ASN A 15 20.12 4.53 23.77
CA ASN A 15 21.42 4.74 24.42
C ASN A 15 22.59 4.12 23.65
N LYS A 16 22.37 3.02 22.93
CA LYS A 16 23.37 2.41 22.04
C LYS A 16 23.66 3.31 20.83
N TYR A 17 22.63 3.98 20.29
CA TYR A 17 22.74 4.96 19.22
C TYR A 17 23.52 6.21 19.65
N LEU A 18 23.31 6.68 20.89
CA LEU A 18 24.01 7.83 21.47
C LEU A 18 25.48 7.51 21.84
N LYS A 19 25.79 6.27 22.22
CA LYS A 19 27.16 5.84 22.52
C LYS A 19 28.02 5.58 21.29
N SER A 20 27.42 5.23 20.14
CA SER A 20 28.18 5.05 18.88
C SER A 20 28.57 6.36 18.22
N SER A 21 27.96 7.49 18.59
CA SER A 21 28.17 8.76 17.89
C SER A 21 29.19 9.71 18.52
N ASN A 22 29.69 9.50 19.75
CA ASN A 22 30.73 10.36 20.32
C ASN A 22 31.59 9.63 21.37
N LYS A 23 32.90 9.52 21.11
CA LYS A 23 33.91 9.43 22.16
C LYS A 23 34.16 10.87 22.66
N VAL A 24 34.45 10.99 23.97
CA VAL A 24 35.14 12.11 24.67
C VAL A 24 34.29 12.91 25.68
N THR A 25 34.65 12.66 26.96
CA THR A 25 34.64 13.42 28.23
C THR A 25 33.47 14.33 28.65
N ALA A 26 33.04 14.06 29.88
CA ALA A 26 31.97 14.69 30.63
C ALA A 26 32.33 16.08 31.19
N VAL A 27 31.35 17.00 31.17
CA VAL A 27 30.64 17.57 32.34
C VAL A 27 29.80 18.80 31.89
N ASP A 28 30.07 19.39 30.72
CA ASP A 28 29.23 20.46 30.12
C ASP A 28 28.14 19.96 29.15
N GLU A 29 28.00 18.64 29.02
CA GLU A 29 27.13 18.02 28.01
C GLU A 29 25.66 17.85 28.44
N GLU A 30 25.29 17.93 29.71
CA GLU A 30 23.90 17.63 30.12
C GLU A 30 22.90 18.68 29.62
N LYS A 31 23.20 19.98 29.73
CA LYS A 31 22.35 21.04 29.18
C LYS A 31 22.34 21.08 27.65
N LYS A 32 23.47 20.75 27.01
CA LYS A 32 23.57 20.63 25.54
C LYS A 32 22.88 19.35 25.02
N LYS A 33 22.87 18.25 25.80
CA LYS A 33 22.11 17.02 25.52
C LYS A 33 20.61 17.27 25.62
N GLU A 34 20.13 17.97 26.64
CA GLU A 34 18.70 18.31 26.76
C GLU A 34 18.21 19.25 25.64
N GLN A 35 19.03 20.23 25.22
CA GLN A 35 18.72 21.07 24.06
C GLN A 35 18.77 20.31 22.73
N ASN A 36 19.74 19.41 22.54
CA ASN A 36 19.79 18.58 21.32
C ASN A 36 18.68 17.51 21.28
N ILE A 37 18.27 16.97 22.42
CA ILE A 37 17.14 16.04 22.56
C ILE A 37 15.81 16.75 22.28
N SER A 38 15.61 17.98 22.75
CA SER A 38 14.39 18.74 22.44
C SER A 38 14.29 19.15 20.96
N VAL A 39 15.41 19.42 20.29
CA VAL A 39 15.48 19.63 18.82
C VAL A 39 15.24 18.32 18.03
N LEU A 40 15.70 17.18 18.54
CA LEU A 40 15.43 15.86 17.97
C LEU A 40 13.97 15.40 18.18
N ILE A 41 13.37 15.68 19.34
CA ILE A 41 11.96 15.35 19.66
C ILE A 41 10.98 16.27 18.92
N SER A 42 11.38 17.52 18.66
CA SER A 42 10.61 18.44 17.81
C SER A 42 10.75 18.15 16.32
N ASN A 43 11.62 17.21 15.92
CA ASN A 43 11.65 16.73 14.55
C ASN A 43 10.43 15.83 14.30
N PRO A 44 9.50 16.22 13.40
CA PRO A 44 8.28 15.45 13.12
C PRO A 44 8.58 14.01 12.66
N ARG A 45 9.77 13.76 12.10
CA ARG A 45 10.23 12.42 11.70
C ARG A 45 10.56 11.51 12.89
N ILE A 46 11.08 12.04 14.00
CA ILE A 46 11.45 11.27 15.20
C ILE A 46 10.20 10.99 16.05
N LYS A 47 9.30 11.97 16.18
CA LYS A 47 8.04 11.84 16.90
C LYS A 47 7.13 10.75 16.31
N LEU A 48 7.05 10.67 14.98
CA LEU A 48 6.29 9.60 14.32
C LEU A 48 6.92 8.22 14.48
N ILE A 49 8.26 8.11 14.49
CA ILE A 49 8.95 6.84 14.77
C ILE A 49 8.65 6.37 16.20
N SER A 50 8.52 7.27 17.18
CA SER A 50 8.08 6.91 18.53
C SER A 50 6.59 6.56 18.62
N GLU A 51 5.73 7.22 17.85
CA GLU A 51 4.27 6.96 17.83
C GLU A 51 3.92 5.65 17.11
N LEU A 52 4.61 5.32 16.01
CA LEU A 52 4.45 4.07 15.26
C LEU A 52 4.89 2.84 16.07
N HIS A 53 5.93 2.96 16.89
CA HIS A 53 6.39 1.88 17.77
C HIS A 53 5.69 1.84 19.13
N GLY A 54 4.94 2.89 19.50
CA GLY A 54 4.38 3.10 20.82
C GLY A 54 2.86 3.18 20.83
N ASN A 55 2.14 2.23 20.22
CA ASN A 55 0.70 1.96 20.38
C ASN A 55 -0.32 3.13 20.43
N ASN A 56 0.04 4.38 20.14
CA ASN A 56 -0.82 5.55 20.26
C ASN A 56 -0.58 6.53 19.10
N CYS A 57 -0.56 6.04 17.87
CA CYS A 57 -0.89 6.91 16.73
C CYS A 57 -2.38 7.25 16.81
N THR A 58 -2.73 8.40 17.39
CA THR A 58 -4.06 9.02 17.20
C THR A 58 -4.17 9.68 15.83
N VAL A 59 -3.64 9.04 14.78
CA VAL A 59 -4.03 9.35 13.41
C VAL A 59 -5.44 8.78 13.29
N LYS A 60 -6.44 9.66 13.18
CA LYS A 60 -7.81 9.21 12.90
C LYS A 60 -7.76 8.34 11.66
N ARG A 61 -7.99 7.02 11.81
CA ARG A 61 -8.05 6.11 10.67
C ARG A 61 -9.07 6.69 9.67
N PRO A 62 -8.76 6.68 8.37
CA PRO A 62 -9.68 7.21 7.39
C PRO A 62 -11.00 6.44 7.47
N ASN A 63 -12.12 7.16 7.32
CA ASN A 63 -13.46 6.56 7.37
C ASN A 63 -13.60 5.41 6.36
N ASN A 64 -12.86 5.48 5.25
CA ASN A 64 -12.73 4.44 4.23
C ASN A 64 -11.27 4.00 4.14
N TRP A 65 -10.98 2.70 4.18
CA TRP A 65 -9.60 2.20 4.15
C TRP A 65 -9.11 1.90 2.72
N LEU A 66 -10.02 1.76 1.75
CA LEU A 66 -9.71 1.29 0.40
C LEU A 66 -10.43 2.10 -0.70
N SER A 67 -9.69 2.40 -1.77
CA SER A 67 -10.26 2.65 -3.11
C SER A 67 -9.86 1.54 -4.08
N ILE A 68 -10.80 1.09 -4.91
CA ILE A 68 -10.63 0.10 -5.97
C ILE A 68 -10.93 0.80 -7.29
N ILE A 69 -9.92 0.95 -8.14
CA ILE A 69 -10.07 1.61 -9.43
C ILE A 69 -10.07 0.56 -10.52
N TYR A 70 -11.11 0.55 -11.36
CA TYR A 70 -11.20 -0.36 -12.49
C TYR A 70 -10.68 0.26 -13.77
N PHE A 71 -9.85 -0.51 -14.47
CA PHE A 71 -9.22 -0.12 -15.72
C PHE A 71 -9.49 -1.13 -16.84
N GLU A 72 -9.58 -0.60 -18.05
CA GLU A 72 -9.44 -1.36 -19.28
C GLU A 72 -8.33 -0.75 -20.11
N GLN A 73 -7.25 -1.51 -20.27
CA GLN A 73 -5.97 -0.99 -20.75
C GLN A 73 -5.53 0.22 -19.91
N TYR A 74 -5.16 1.33 -20.54
CA TYR A 74 -4.75 2.55 -19.87
C TYR A 74 -5.94 3.39 -19.34
N ARG A 75 -7.18 3.01 -19.65
CA ARG A 75 -8.36 3.84 -19.37
C ARG A 75 -8.97 3.51 -18.02
N ARG A 76 -8.98 4.50 -17.13
CA ARG A 76 -9.72 4.47 -15.88
C ARG A 76 -11.21 4.61 -16.15
N LEU A 77 -12.01 3.64 -15.70
CA LEU A 77 -13.46 3.62 -15.97
C LEU A 77 -14.32 3.91 -14.75
N ASP A 78 -13.93 3.42 -13.58
CA ASP A 78 -14.71 3.61 -12.36
C ASP A 78 -13.83 3.52 -11.10
N GLU A 79 -14.30 4.09 -10.00
CA GLU A 79 -13.66 4.01 -8.69
C GLU A 79 -14.70 3.66 -7.62
N PHE A 80 -14.41 2.60 -6.88
CA PHE A 80 -15.22 2.12 -5.78
C PHE A 80 -14.49 2.34 -4.46
N ILE A 81 -15.16 2.97 -3.49
CA ILE A 81 -14.60 3.30 -2.18
C ILE A 81 -15.35 2.51 -1.13
N SER A 82 -14.63 1.91 -0.18
CA SER A 82 -15.25 1.13 0.89
C SER A 82 -14.47 1.19 2.20
N ASN A 83 -15.20 0.95 3.28
CA ASN A 83 -14.71 0.78 4.64
C ASN A 83 -14.95 -0.64 5.18
N GLU A 84 -15.52 -1.53 4.38
CA GLU A 84 -15.92 -2.87 4.81
C GLU A 84 -14.72 -3.80 4.90
N CYS A 85 -14.69 -4.67 5.91
CA CYS A 85 -13.60 -5.64 6.10
C CYS A 85 -13.60 -6.76 5.04
N LYS A 86 -14.73 -6.96 4.35
CA LYS A 86 -14.88 -8.00 3.34
C LYS A 86 -15.57 -7.40 2.12
N ILE A 87 -14.83 -7.33 1.01
CA ILE A 87 -15.29 -6.70 -0.23
C ILE A 87 -15.19 -7.70 -1.36
N ILE A 88 -16.26 -7.85 -2.13
CA ILE A 88 -16.30 -8.68 -3.34
C ILE A 88 -16.18 -7.78 -4.55
N VAL A 89 -15.32 -8.14 -5.51
CA VAL A 89 -15.24 -7.49 -6.82
C VAL A 89 -15.52 -8.53 -7.88
N ASN A 90 -16.58 -8.37 -8.66
CA ASN A 90 -17.01 -9.37 -9.64
C ASN A 90 -17.57 -8.72 -10.92
N ASN A 91 -18.03 -9.53 -11.87
CA ASN A 91 -18.65 -9.06 -13.11
C ASN A 91 -20.18 -9.21 -13.13
N SER A 92 -20.86 -9.13 -11.98
CA SER A 92 -22.34 -9.07 -11.99
C SER A 92 -22.84 -7.72 -12.50
N CYS A 93 -24.06 -7.71 -13.03
CA CYS A 93 -24.76 -6.50 -13.50
C CYS A 93 -25.64 -5.85 -12.42
N GLU A 94 -25.51 -6.29 -11.17
CA GLU A 94 -26.18 -5.65 -10.03
C GLU A 94 -25.57 -4.28 -9.73
N PRO A 95 -26.32 -3.34 -9.14
CA PRO A 95 -25.72 -2.11 -8.62
C PRO A 95 -24.66 -2.42 -7.56
N SER A 96 -23.54 -1.70 -7.60
CA SER A 96 -22.51 -1.79 -6.57
C SER A 96 -23.04 -1.28 -5.22
N ASN A 97 -22.57 -1.87 -4.12
CA ASN A 97 -22.87 -1.45 -2.75
C ASN A 97 -21.58 -1.49 -1.91
N LEU A 98 -21.63 -1.10 -0.64
CA LEU A 98 -20.45 -0.98 0.23
C LEU A 98 -19.57 -2.24 0.33
N LYS A 99 -20.13 -3.44 0.14
CA LYS A 99 -19.43 -4.74 0.22
C LYS A 99 -19.15 -5.36 -1.14
N LYS A 100 -19.69 -4.81 -2.23
CA LYS A 100 -19.68 -5.44 -3.54
C LYS A 100 -19.49 -4.42 -4.65
N PHE A 101 -18.37 -4.51 -5.34
CA PHE A 101 -18.09 -3.76 -6.55
C PHE A 101 -18.40 -4.60 -7.79
N CYS A 102 -19.45 -4.20 -8.52
CA CYS A 102 -19.97 -4.90 -9.68
C CYS A 102 -19.44 -4.26 -10.97
N ILE A 103 -18.38 -4.84 -11.55
CA ILE A 103 -17.75 -4.35 -12.80
C ILE A 103 -18.69 -4.48 -14.01
N GLY A 104 -19.62 -5.44 -13.96
CA GLY A 104 -20.59 -5.65 -15.05
C GLY A 104 -21.48 -4.42 -15.31
N SER A 105 -21.72 -3.62 -14.27
CA SER A 105 -22.55 -2.41 -14.32
C SER A 105 -21.77 -1.16 -14.75
N VAL A 106 -20.43 -1.23 -14.85
CA VAL A 106 -19.58 -0.10 -15.21
C VAL A 106 -19.81 0.27 -16.67
N LYS A 107 -20.32 1.48 -16.92
CA LYS A 107 -20.56 1.99 -18.26
C LYS A 107 -19.25 2.07 -19.04
N ASN A 108 -19.23 1.46 -20.22
CA ASN A 108 -18.12 1.53 -21.15
C ASN A 108 -18.64 1.95 -22.52
N LYS A 109 -18.27 3.16 -22.94
CA LYS A 109 -18.63 3.67 -24.27
C LYS A 109 -17.86 2.95 -25.39
N CYS A 110 -16.81 2.20 -25.04
CA CYS A 110 -15.96 1.49 -25.98
C CYS A 110 -16.53 0.10 -26.30
N GLN A 111 -16.81 -0.15 -27.57
CA GLN A 111 -17.42 -1.41 -28.01
C GLN A 111 -16.41 -2.52 -28.38
N ILE A 112 -15.12 -2.32 -28.09
CA ILE A 112 -14.07 -3.27 -28.50
C ILE A 112 -14.34 -4.65 -27.87
N GLN A 113 -14.42 -5.67 -28.73
CA GLN A 113 -14.81 -7.03 -28.35
C GLN A 113 -13.87 -7.65 -27.31
N GLN A 114 -12.58 -7.32 -27.36
CA GLN A 114 -11.58 -7.84 -26.42
C GLN A 114 -11.91 -7.51 -24.95
N PHE A 115 -12.48 -6.33 -24.67
CA PHE A 115 -12.86 -5.93 -23.30
C PHE A 115 -14.12 -6.65 -22.84
N LYS A 116 -15.09 -6.85 -23.75
CA LYS A 116 -16.29 -7.65 -23.46
C LYS A 116 -15.91 -9.08 -23.09
N VAL A 117 -14.94 -9.65 -23.80
CA VAL A 117 -14.41 -10.99 -23.51
C VAL A 117 -13.59 -10.98 -22.22
N GLY A 118 -12.73 -9.99 -22.01
CA GLY A 118 -11.96 -9.81 -20.76
C GLY A 118 -12.83 -9.76 -19.51
N ARG A 119 -13.91 -8.96 -19.54
CA ARG A 119 -14.88 -8.87 -18.43
C ARG A 119 -15.55 -10.20 -18.10
N LYS A 120 -15.85 -11.04 -19.10
CA LYS A 120 -16.44 -12.38 -18.86
C LYS A 120 -15.54 -13.25 -18.00
N TYR A 121 -14.22 -13.15 -18.17
CA TYR A 121 -13.28 -13.96 -17.39
C TYR A 121 -13.14 -13.52 -15.93
N ILE A 122 -13.53 -12.29 -15.59
CA ILE A 122 -13.63 -11.87 -14.19
C ILE A 122 -14.59 -12.81 -13.46
N GLY A 123 -15.78 -13.07 -14.02
CA GLY A 123 -16.77 -13.97 -13.43
C GLY A 123 -17.12 -13.59 -11.98
N ASN A 124 -16.95 -14.53 -11.05
CA ASN A 124 -17.11 -14.29 -9.61
C ASN A 124 -16.01 -13.41 -9.00
N GLY A 125 -14.92 -13.18 -9.74
CA GLY A 125 -13.87 -12.21 -9.47
C GLY A 125 -13.03 -12.52 -8.23
N ILE A 126 -12.87 -11.53 -7.36
CA ILE A 126 -12.03 -11.62 -6.17
C ILE A 126 -12.80 -11.22 -4.91
N GLN A 127 -12.28 -11.65 -3.77
CA GLN A 127 -12.69 -11.17 -2.47
C GLN A 127 -11.48 -10.61 -1.73
N LEU A 128 -11.58 -9.37 -1.30
CA LEU A 128 -10.62 -8.73 -0.41
C LEU A 128 -11.07 -8.92 1.03
N HIS A 129 -10.12 -9.27 1.88
CA HIS A 129 -10.33 -9.38 3.31
C HIS A 129 -9.30 -8.53 4.05
N PHE A 130 -9.80 -7.64 4.89
CA PHE A 130 -9.03 -6.79 5.77
C PHE A 130 -9.33 -7.18 7.21
N ASP A 131 -8.29 -7.50 7.97
CA ASP A 131 -8.40 -7.91 9.38
C ASP A 131 -8.06 -6.78 10.38
N GLY A 132 -7.83 -5.56 9.87
CA GLY A 132 -7.43 -4.39 10.64
C GLY A 132 -5.97 -4.00 10.44
N TYR A 133 -5.12 -4.92 9.96
CA TYR A 133 -3.70 -4.68 9.70
C TYR A 133 -3.27 -5.18 8.32
N ASP A 134 -3.69 -6.39 7.97
CA ASP A 134 -3.27 -7.09 6.77
C ASP A 134 -4.42 -7.16 5.76
N VAL A 135 -4.05 -7.16 4.48
CA VAL A 135 -5.02 -7.34 3.39
C VAL A 135 -4.68 -8.60 2.61
N LYS A 136 -5.67 -9.49 2.50
CA LYS A 136 -5.59 -10.72 1.69
C LYS A 136 -6.55 -10.63 0.51
N VAL A 137 -6.14 -11.15 -0.63
CA VAL A 137 -7.03 -11.39 -1.77
C VAL A 137 -7.29 -12.87 -1.91
N SER A 138 -8.55 -13.24 -2.12
CA SER A 138 -8.98 -14.59 -2.45
C SER A 138 -9.54 -14.61 -3.87
N ASN A 139 -9.08 -15.56 -4.68
CA ASN A 139 -9.55 -15.71 -6.05
C ASN A 139 -10.84 -16.56 -6.09
N LEU A 140 -11.96 -15.92 -6.39
CA LEU A 140 -13.27 -16.56 -6.55
C LEU A 140 -13.58 -16.89 -8.02
N SER A 141 -12.80 -16.36 -8.97
CA SER A 141 -12.97 -16.57 -10.40
C SER A 141 -12.58 -18.00 -10.81
N LYS A 142 -12.95 -18.38 -12.04
CA LYS A 142 -12.57 -19.67 -12.65
C LYS A 142 -11.18 -19.62 -13.29
N THR A 143 -10.57 -18.44 -13.43
CA THR A 143 -9.27 -18.23 -14.06
C THR A 143 -8.23 -17.79 -13.04
N ASN A 144 -6.96 -17.77 -13.44
CA ASN A 144 -5.92 -17.19 -12.59
C ASN A 144 -6.08 -15.66 -12.53
N ILE A 145 -5.78 -15.08 -11.37
CA ILE A 145 -5.51 -13.65 -11.24
C ILE A 145 -4.00 -13.46 -11.06
N PHE A 146 -3.51 -12.28 -11.42
CA PHE A 146 -2.11 -11.92 -11.25
C PHE A 146 -2.02 -10.67 -10.40
N VAL A 147 -1.17 -10.71 -9.39
CA VAL A 147 -1.11 -9.67 -8.35
C VAL A 147 0.30 -9.15 -8.22
N HIS A 148 0.43 -7.83 -8.13
CA HIS A 148 1.67 -7.13 -7.87
C HIS A 148 1.62 -6.42 -6.51
N PRO A 149 2.07 -7.10 -5.43
CA PRO A 149 2.14 -6.52 -4.10
C PRO A 149 3.50 -5.82 -3.91
N PHE A 150 3.67 -4.65 -4.53
CA PHE A 150 4.95 -3.93 -4.56
C PHE A 150 5.58 -3.75 -3.17
N GLY A 151 4.79 -3.34 -2.18
CA GLY A 151 5.27 -3.13 -0.80
C GLY A 151 5.83 -4.41 -0.17
N LEU A 152 5.14 -5.55 -0.31
CA LEU A 152 5.64 -6.83 0.23
C LEU A 152 6.86 -7.33 -0.52
N ASN A 153 6.94 -7.13 -1.83
CA ASN A 153 8.14 -7.48 -2.60
C ASN A 153 9.35 -6.70 -2.11
N LEU A 154 9.18 -5.39 -1.92
CA LEU A 154 10.23 -4.51 -1.42
C LEU A 154 10.68 -4.95 -0.01
N TYR A 155 9.73 -5.20 0.89
CA TYR A 155 10.03 -5.66 2.25
C TYR A 155 10.80 -6.99 2.28
N HIS A 156 10.45 -7.94 1.43
CA HIS A 156 11.10 -9.24 1.35
C HIS A 156 12.35 -9.27 0.46
N ASN A 157 12.89 -8.12 0.04
CA ASN A 157 14.03 -8.00 -0.87
C ASN A 157 13.86 -8.84 -2.14
N LYS A 158 12.65 -8.87 -2.70
CA LYS A 158 12.33 -9.49 -3.99
C LYS A 158 12.38 -8.44 -5.09
N SER A 159 12.50 -8.89 -6.35
CA SER A 159 12.39 -8.00 -7.50
C SER A 159 11.12 -7.14 -7.41
N HIS A 160 11.29 -5.82 -7.56
CA HIS A 160 10.19 -4.85 -7.48
C HIS A 160 9.12 -5.07 -8.55
N LYS A 161 9.46 -5.77 -9.64
CA LYS A 161 8.56 -6.10 -10.75
C LYS A 161 7.87 -7.47 -10.60
N LYS A 162 8.17 -8.21 -9.53
CA LYS A 162 7.68 -9.58 -9.36
C LYS A 162 6.15 -9.62 -9.20
N ILE A 163 5.52 -10.45 -10.02
CA ILE A 163 4.07 -10.67 -10.03
C ILE A 163 3.76 -12.09 -9.60
N TYR A 164 2.69 -12.27 -8.84
CA TYR A 164 2.26 -13.55 -8.31
C TYR A 164 1.01 -14.02 -9.03
N ARG A 165 1.06 -15.24 -9.56
CA ARG A 165 -0.12 -15.95 -10.05
C ARG A 165 -0.88 -16.52 -8.87
N VAL A 166 -2.17 -16.18 -8.74
CA VAL A 166 -3.07 -16.74 -7.71
C VAL A 166 -4.11 -17.61 -8.41
N PRO A 167 -4.04 -18.95 -8.28
CA PRO A 167 -4.99 -19.86 -8.88
C PRO A 167 -6.42 -19.70 -8.33
N PRO A 168 -7.44 -20.21 -9.04
CA PRO A 168 -8.80 -20.31 -8.52
C PRO A 168 -8.83 -20.94 -7.13
N ARG A 169 -9.68 -20.43 -6.25
CA ARG A 169 -9.88 -20.91 -4.85
C ARG A 169 -8.64 -20.78 -3.96
N SER A 170 -7.62 -20.05 -4.38
CA SER A 170 -6.43 -19.74 -3.57
C SER A 170 -6.48 -18.31 -3.04
N SER A 171 -5.69 -18.03 -2.01
CA SER A 171 -5.54 -16.70 -1.42
C SER A 171 -4.09 -16.26 -1.32
N LEU A 172 -3.86 -14.95 -1.37
CA LEU A 172 -2.53 -14.33 -1.25
C LEU A 172 -2.60 -13.14 -0.28
N LEU A 173 -1.60 -13.02 0.59
CA LEU A 173 -1.35 -11.80 1.37
C LEU A 173 -0.76 -10.73 0.44
N ILE A 174 -1.40 -9.57 0.36
CA ILE A 174 -1.06 -8.52 -0.62
C ILE A 174 -0.61 -7.21 0.04
N TYR A 175 -0.92 -7.03 1.32
CA TYR A 175 -0.42 -5.94 2.15
C TYR A 175 -0.27 -6.40 3.59
N SER A 176 0.71 -5.85 4.29
CA SER A 176 0.83 -5.96 5.74
C SER A 176 1.29 -4.64 6.33
N ASP A 177 0.56 -4.16 7.34
CA ASP A 177 0.85 -2.89 7.98
C ASP A 177 2.22 -2.90 8.67
N LEU A 178 2.57 -4.02 9.32
CA LEU A 178 3.87 -4.19 9.95
C LEU A 178 5.03 -4.03 8.94
N CYS A 179 4.89 -4.64 7.77
CA CYS A 179 5.90 -4.56 6.71
C CYS A 179 6.02 -3.12 6.19
N PHE A 180 4.90 -2.42 6.02
CA PHE A 180 4.88 -1.02 5.60
C PHE A 180 5.57 -0.12 6.63
N GLN A 181 5.24 -0.25 7.92
CA GLN A 181 5.86 0.55 8.99
C GLN A 181 7.39 0.35 9.04
N GLN A 182 7.85 -0.90 8.86
CA GLN A 182 9.28 -1.21 8.84
C GLN A 182 9.98 -0.59 7.63
N LEU A 183 9.38 -0.67 6.44
CA LEU A 183 9.89 0.00 5.24
C LEU A 183 9.95 1.53 5.43
N LEU A 184 8.91 2.12 5.99
CA LEU A 184 8.86 3.56 6.27
C LEU A 184 9.95 3.97 7.27
N SER A 185 10.15 3.19 8.34
CA SER A 185 11.21 3.45 9.33
C SER A 185 12.60 3.38 8.70
N GLN A 186 12.85 2.38 7.84
CA GLN A 186 14.12 2.27 7.11
C GLN A 186 14.30 3.46 6.15
N TYR A 187 13.25 3.84 5.43
CA TYR A 187 13.28 4.98 4.52
C TYR A 187 13.69 6.28 5.25
N LEU A 188 13.09 6.52 6.41
CA LEU A 188 13.35 7.72 7.21
C LEU A 188 14.74 7.73 7.84
N LYS A 189 15.30 6.56 8.18
CA LYS A 189 16.64 6.43 8.76
C LYS A 189 17.73 6.62 7.71
N ASN A 190 17.57 5.98 6.56
CA ASN A 190 18.62 5.90 5.56
C ASN A 190 18.59 7.06 4.56
N GLY A 191 17.45 7.77 4.45
CA GLY A 191 17.28 8.86 3.48
C GLY A 191 17.34 8.33 2.06
N HIS A 192 16.26 7.72 1.56
CA HIS A 192 16.18 7.27 0.18
C HIS A 192 15.81 8.43 -0.77
N GLU A 193 16.37 8.41 -1.97
CA GLU A 193 16.27 9.51 -2.94
C GLU A 193 14.89 9.60 -3.64
N ASP A 194 14.13 8.51 -3.72
CA ASP A 194 12.88 8.46 -4.50
C ASP A 194 11.62 8.21 -3.65
N PRO A 195 10.82 9.24 -3.33
CA PRO A 195 9.58 9.10 -2.57
C PRO A 195 8.51 8.28 -3.31
N ARG A 196 8.59 8.17 -4.65
CA ARG A 196 7.65 7.38 -5.46
C ARG A 196 7.69 5.90 -5.10
N ILE A 197 8.81 5.41 -4.56
CA ILE A 197 8.93 4.03 -4.07
C ILE A 197 7.93 3.80 -2.94
N LEU A 198 7.85 4.70 -1.96
CA LEU A 198 6.91 4.60 -0.85
C LEU A 198 5.47 4.74 -1.33
N GLU A 199 5.18 5.69 -2.23
CA GLU A 199 3.83 5.83 -2.80
C GLU A 199 3.35 4.55 -3.50
N ASN A 200 4.26 3.81 -4.14
CA ASN A 200 3.95 2.52 -4.76
C ASN A 200 3.70 1.40 -3.74
N THR A 201 4.21 1.49 -2.52
CA THR A 201 3.90 0.51 -1.46
C THR A 201 2.44 0.55 -1.01
N CYS A 202 1.76 1.69 -1.21
CA CYS A 202 0.36 1.88 -0.87
C CYS A 202 -0.61 1.46 -1.98
N LYS A 203 -0.08 1.01 -3.13
CA LYS A 203 -0.85 0.62 -4.31
C LYS A 203 -0.62 -0.85 -4.62
N ILE A 204 -1.69 -1.56 -4.98
CA ILE A 204 -1.61 -2.97 -5.38
C ILE A 204 -2.32 -3.11 -6.71
N ARG A 205 -1.66 -3.74 -7.68
CA ARG A 205 -2.27 -3.97 -9.00
C ARG A 205 -2.67 -5.42 -9.17
N ILE A 206 -3.86 -5.64 -9.72
CA ILE A 206 -4.42 -6.96 -9.94
C ILE A 206 -4.96 -7.02 -11.37
N SER A 207 -4.54 -8.00 -12.16
CA SER A 207 -5.15 -8.28 -13.46
C SER A 207 -5.89 -9.62 -13.44
N PHE A 208 -6.88 -9.73 -14.32
CA PHE A 208 -7.63 -10.95 -14.52
C PHE A 208 -7.12 -11.71 -15.74
N THR A 209 -6.96 -13.04 -15.61
CA THR A 209 -6.64 -13.99 -16.69
C THR A 209 -5.22 -13.91 -17.26
N LEU A 210 -4.67 -12.71 -17.41
CA LEU A 210 -3.39 -12.46 -18.07
C LEU A 210 -2.39 -11.82 -17.10
N GLY A 211 -1.19 -12.37 -17.00
CA GLY A 211 -0.08 -11.77 -16.27
C GLY A 211 0.64 -10.72 -17.11
N TRP A 212 1.48 -9.92 -16.46
CA TRP A 212 2.34 -8.94 -17.11
C TRP A 212 3.74 -8.96 -16.50
N GLY A 213 4.68 -8.23 -17.08
CA GLY A 213 6.06 -8.15 -16.61
C GLY A 213 6.92 -9.35 -17.03
N GLU A 214 8.02 -9.53 -16.31
CA GLU A 214 9.04 -10.54 -16.62
C GLU A 214 8.44 -11.96 -16.62
N GLY A 215 8.70 -12.71 -17.70
CA GLY A 215 8.16 -14.06 -17.87
C GLY A 215 6.70 -14.12 -18.35
N HIS A 216 6.10 -12.99 -18.71
CA HIS A 216 4.76 -12.92 -19.29
C HIS A 216 4.77 -12.30 -20.70
N LEU A 217 3.70 -12.54 -21.46
CA LEU A 217 3.55 -12.03 -22.82
C LEU A 217 3.44 -10.50 -22.88
N TYR A 218 2.89 -9.89 -21.82
CA TYR A 218 2.66 -8.45 -21.75
C TYR A 218 3.69 -7.82 -20.83
N ASN A 219 4.35 -6.75 -21.28
CA ASN A 219 5.34 -6.06 -20.44
C ASN A 219 4.70 -5.10 -19.42
N ASP A 220 3.54 -4.53 -19.76
CA ASP A 220 2.84 -3.54 -18.94
C ASP A 220 1.36 -3.90 -18.74
N ILE A 221 0.89 -3.72 -17.52
CA ILE A 221 -0.50 -3.95 -17.12
C ILE A 221 -1.47 -3.05 -17.89
N THR A 222 -1.03 -1.86 -18.32
CA THR A 222 -1.85 -0.92 -19.10
C THR A 222 -2.22 -1.43 -20.50
N THR A 223 -1.60 -2.53 -20.94
CA THR A 223 -1.96 -3.19 -22.21
C THR A 223 -3.03 -4.28 -22.01
N LEU A 224 -3.28 -4.69 -20.76
CA LEU A 224 -4.21 -5.76 -20.44
C LEU A 224 -5.67 -5.30 -20.56
N PRO A 225 -6.57 -6.20 -20.96
CA PRO A 225 -7.96 -5.86 -21.21
C PRO A 225 -8.73 -5.41 -19.96
N CYS A 226 -8.47 -6.02 -18.80
CA CYS A 226 -9.18 -5.73 -17.54
C CYS A 226 -8.23 -5.88 -16.34
N TRP A 227 -8.11 -4.83 -15.52
CA TRP A 227 -7.32 -4.85 -14.30
C TRP A 227 -7.80 -3.83 -13.27
N LEU A 228 -7.26 -3.93 -12.05
CA LEU A 228 -7.60 -3.12 -10.88
C LEU A 228 -6.35 -2.49 -10.29
N GLU A 229 -6.48 -1.25 -9.82
CA GLU A 229 -5.55 -0.64 -8.87
C GLU A 229 -6.25 -0.45 -7.53
N LEU A 230 -5.71 -1.07 -6.48
CA LEU A 230 -6.12 -0.87 -5.10
C LEU A 230 -5.27 0.25 -4.50
N LYS A 231 -5.89 1.21 -3.82
CA LYS A 231 -5.22 2.26 -3.06
C LYS A 231 -5.61 2.16 -1.59
N LEU A 232 -4.62 1.95 -0.74
CA LEU A 232 -4.80 1.82 0.71
C LEU A 232 -4.68 3.19 1.37
N HIS A 233 -5.76 3.69 1.96
CA HIS A 233 -5.81 5.07 2.44
C HIS A 233 -4.95 5.30 3.68
N SER A 234 -4.99 4.38 4.64
CA SER A 234 -4.20 4.51 5.88
C SER A 234 -2.70 4.72 5.62
N PRO A 235 -2.00 3.87 4.83
CA PRO A 235 -0.59 4.13 4.54
C PRO A 235 -0.38 5.38 3.67
N ILE A 236 -1.30 5.75 2.78
CA ILE A 236 -1.22 7.01 2.01
C ILE A 236 -1.25 8.23 2.94
N GLU A 237 -2.14 8.26 3.93
CA GLU A 237 -2.24 9.36 4.89
C GLU A 237 -0.99 9.46 5.77
N ILE A 238 -0.43 8.32 6.19
CA ILE A 238 0.85 8.29 6.91
C ILE A 238 1.96 8.89 6.04
N LEU A 239 2.05 8.48 4.76
CA LEU A 239 3.05 9.05 3.85
C LEU A 239 2.88 10.55 3.64
N ASN A 240 1.65 11.02 3.41
CA ASN A 240 1.37 12.46 3.26
C ASN A 240 1.75 13.26 4.51
N THR A 241 1.64 12.66 5.69
CA THR A 241 2.06 13.28 6.96
C THR A 241 3.58 13.37 7.07
N VAL A 242 4.30 12.36 6.61
CA VAL A 242 5.76 12.23 6.74
C VAL A 242 6.52 13.02 5.67
N LEU A 243 6.06 12.91 4.43
CA LEU A 243 6.72 13.44 3.23
C LEU A 243 6.14 14.78 2.79
N GLY A 244 5.02 15.21 3.39
CA GLY A 244 4.17 16.27 2.86
C GLY A 244 3.17 15.71 1.83
N PRO A 245 2.10 16.47 1.50
CA PRO A 245 1.14 16.01 0.49
C PRO A 245 1.86 15.80 -0.84
N SER A 246 1.77 14.59 -1.40
CA SER A 246 2.26 14.32 -2.75
C SER A 246 1.62 15.33 -3.72
N THR A 247 2.42 16.15 -4.39
CA THR A 247 1.97 17.09 -5.42
C THR A 247 1.57 16.35 -6.70
N THR A 248 0.72 15.34 -6.59
CA THR A 248 0.03 14.74 -7.74
C THR A 248 -1.43 15.13 -7.69
N ARG A 249 -1.71 16.41 -7.92
CA ARG A 249 -2.94 16.75 -8.65
C ARG A 249 -2.74 16.21 -10.07
N PRO A 250 -3.71 15.50 -10.67
CA PRO A 250 -3.64 15.28 -12.10
C PRO A 250 -3.63 16.65 -12.76
N SER A 251 -2.53 17.02 -13.41
CA SER A 251 -2.56 18.14 -14.35
C SER A 251 -3.72 17.88 -15.31
N PRO A 252 -4.63 18.85 -15.54
CA PRO A 252 -5.57 18.71 -16.64
C PRO A 252 -4.72 18.59 -17.89
N VAL A 253 -4.77 17.43 -18.55
CA VAL A 253 -4.20 17.26 -19.87
C VAL A 253 -5.07 18.09 -20.80
N ILE A 254 -4.68 19.36 -20.97
CA ILE A 254 -5.19 20.20 -22.05
C ILE A 254 -4.47 19.71 -23.30
N PHE A 255 -5.14 18.87 -24.08
CA PHE A 255 -4.77 18.69 -25.48
C PHE A 255 -5.07 20.03 -26.17
N ARG A 256 -4.03 20.73 -26.59
CA ARG A 256 -4.11 21.72 -27.67
C ARG A 256 -3.95 21.00 -28.99
#